data_AF-A0A936NXX7-F1
#
_entry.id   AF-A0A936NXX7-F1
#
_cell.length_a   1.000
_cell.length_b   1.000
_cell.length_c   1.000
_cell.angle_alpha   90.00
_cell.angle_beta   90.00
_cell.angle_gamma   90.00
#
_symmetry.space_group_name_H-M   'P 1'
#
loop_
_entity.id
_entity.type
_entity.pdbx_description
1 polymer ?
#
loop_
_entity_poly.entity_id
_entity_poly.type
_entity_poly.pdbx_seq_one_letter_code
_entity_poly.pdbx_strand_id
1 'polypeptide(L)'
;MAVTPLLNASVLNSMRTYLYGRGASLTFYTVTPALGETQIGSIDSDWYAQRKSRTSDGGVSGAVTVWLAESANVSIDDLRSNASVALTINGQVKKYRVAEITEMQQLGSGWVLHCEPLSNTV
;
A
#
# COMPACT_ATOMS: atom_id res chain seq x y z
N MET A 1 -6.78 21.49 21.69
CA MET A 1 -7.20 20.07 21.74
C MET A 1 -6.64 19.41 20.49
N ALA A 2 -5.81 18.38 20.63
CA ALA A 2 -5.30 17.65 19.47
C ALA A 2 -6.46 16.84 18.86
N VAL A 3 -6.72 17.02 17.57
CA VAL A 3 -7.69 16.21 16.84
C VAL A 3 -7.07 14.84 16.67
N THR A 4 -7.58 13.82 17.36
CA THR A 4 -7.12 12.45 17.16
C THR A 4 -7.55 12.00 15.76
N PRO A 5 -6.61 11.64 14.89
CA PRO A 5 -6.94 11.20 13.55
C PRO A 5 -7.73 9.89 13.54
N LEU A 6 -8.78 9.83 12.70
CA LEU A 6 -9.71 8.69 12.62
C LEU A 6 -9.04 7.41 12.07
N LEU A 7 -8.10 7.56 11.13
CA LEU A 7 -7.32 6.49 10.52
C LEU A 7 -5.84 6.60 10.88
N ASN A 8 -5.55 6.57 12.18
CA ASN A 8 -4.18 6.52 12.68
C ASN A 8 -3.57 5.09 12.57
N ALA A 9 -2.26 5.01 12.80
CA ALA A 9 -1.48 3.77 12.86
C ALA A 9 -2.17 2.62 13.62
N SER A 10 -2.70 2.89 14.83
CA SER A 10 -3.36 1.88 15.66
C SER A 10 -4.61 1.32 14.99
N VAL A 11 -5.40 2.17 14.32
CA VAL A 11 -6.60 1.76 13.60
C VAL A 11 -6.23 0.93 12.36
N LEU A 12 -5.28 1.40 11.55
CA LEU A 12 -4.80 0.66 10.37
C LEU A 12 -4.25 -0.72 10.76
N ASN A 13 -3.43 -0.77 11.82
CA ASN A 13 -2.87 -2.02 12.35
C ASN A 13 -3.95 -3.00 12.83
N SER A 14 -5.00 -2.49 13.48
CA SER A 14 -6.15 -3.30 13.92
C SER A 14 -6.91 -3.86 12.72
N MET A 15 -7.18 -3.05 11.70
CA MET A 15 -7.85 -3.47 10.46
C MET A 15 -7.03 -4.52 9.70
N ARG A 16 -5.73 -4.28 9.52
CA ARG A 16 -4.79 -5.22 8.90
C ARG A 16 -4.78 -6.55 9.66
N THR A 17 -4.63 -6.51 10.99
CA THR A 17 -4.56 -7.73 11.81
C THR A 17 -5.87 -8.52 11.73
N TYR A 18 -7.01 -7.83 11.74
CA TYR A 18 -8.32 -8.47 11.63
C TYR A 18 -8.50 -9.19 10.29
N LEU A 19 -8.07 -8.60 9.17
CA LEU A 19 -8.29 -9.15 7.83
C LEU A 19 -7.20 -10.10 7.34
N TYR A 20 -5.94 -9.81 7.67
CA TYR A 20 -4.77 -10.48 7.10
C TYR A 20 -3.90 -11.21 8.13
N GLY A 21 -4.20 -11.04 9.43
CA GLY A 21 -3.38 -11.58 10.51
C GLY A 21 -2.11 -10.77 10.77
N ARG A 22 -1.37 -11.16 11.81
CA ARG A 22 -0.17 -10.43 12.28
C ARG A 22 1.03 -10.55 11.33
N GLY A 23 1.11 -11.64 10.58
CA GLY A 23 2.24 -11.94 9.67
C GLY A 23 2.15 -11.26 8.31
N ALA A 24 1.15 -10.41 8.07
CA ALA A 24 1.02 -9.71 6.80
C ALA A 24 2.00 -8.54 6.71
N SER A 25 2.68 -8.39 5.57
CA SER A 25 3.63 -7.30 5.34
C SER A 25 3.44 -6.64 3.97
N LEU A 26 3.91 -5.40 3.86
CA LEU A 26 4.09 -4.69 2.61
C LEU A 26 5.58 -4.48 2.36
N THR A 27 6.02 -4.83 1.16
CA THR A 27 7.40 -4.55 0.72
C THR A 27 7.37 -3.62 -0.48
N PHE A 28 8.19 -2.58 -0.45
CA PHE A 28 8.25 -1.54 -1.47
C PHE A 28 9.50 -1.71 -2.31
N TYR A 29 9.37 -1.47 -3.61
CA TYR A 29 10.46 -1.54 -4.56
C TYR A 29 10.46 -0.29 -5.44
N THR A 30 11.63 0.27 -5.69
CA THR A 30 11.81 1.22 -6.80
C THR A 30 11.93 0.42 -8.09
N VAL A 31 11.33 0.90 -9.17
CA VAL A 31 11.56 0.35 -10.51
C VAL A 31 12.49 1.30 -11.26
N THR A 32 13.74 0.91 -11.44
CA THR A 32 14.69 1.68 -12.27
C THR A 32 14.81 1.01 -13.64
N PRO A 33 14.64 1.73 -14.78
CA PRO A 33 14.71 1.13 -16.11
C PRO A 33 15.97 0.31 -16.41
N ALA A 34 17.09 0.62 -15.75
CA ALA A 34 18.38 -0.03 -15.98
C ALA A 34 18.70 -1.18 -15.00
N LEU A 35 18.10 -1.20 -13.80
CA LEU A 35 18.48 -2.11 -12.71
C LEU A 35 17.35 -3.04 -12.24
N GLY A 36 16.14 -2.85 -12.78
CA GLY A 36 14.97 -3.62 -12.35
C GLY A 36 14.39 -3.16 -11.01
N GLU A 37 13.75 -4.08 -10.30
CA GLU A 37 13.16 -3.83 -8.97
C GLU A 37 14.24 -3.87 -7.88
N THR A 38 14.44 -2.76 -7.18
CA THR A 38 15.30 -2.70 -5.98
C THR A 38 14.44 -2.47 -4.76
N GLN A 39 14.59 -3.32 -3.73
CA GLN A 39 13.81 -3.20 -2.50
C GLN A 39 14.22 -1.92 -1.74
N ILE A 40 13.22 -1.08 -1.44
CA ILE A 40 13.35 0.12 -0.60
C ILE A 40 13.26 -0.28 0.87
N GLY A 41 12.27 -1.10 1.20
CA GLY A 41 11.97 -1.45 2.58
C GLY A 41 10.76 -2.37 2.70
N SER A 42 10.58 -2.94 3.89
CA SER A 42 9.42 -3.76 4.24
C SER A 42 8.85 -3.27 5.56
N ILE A 43 7.53 -3.19 5.63
CA ILE A 43 6.79 -2.80 6.83
C ILE A 43 5.78 -3.89 7.19
N ASP A 44 5.67 -4.16 8.47
CA ASP A 44 4.67 -5.05 9.06
C ASP A 44 3.66 -4.28 9.93
N SER A 45 3.77 -2.95 10.00
CA SER A 45 2.84 -2.07 10.70
C SER A 45 2.53 -0.80 9.92
N ASP A 46 1.51 -0.09 10.37
CA ASP A 46 1.16 1.29 9.95
C ASP A 46 0.60 1.39 8.54
N TRP A 47 -0.01 0.29 8.10
CA TRP A 47 -0.68 0.19 6.81
C TRP A 47 -1.95 -0.64 6.88
N TYR A 48 -2.83 -0.40 5.91
CA TYR A 48 -3.97 -1.25 5.61
C TYR A 48 -4.19 -1.26 4.10
N ALA A 49 -4.58 -2.41 3.53
CA ALA A 49 -4.91 -2.53 2.11
C ALA A 49 -6.37 -2.94 1.96
N GLN A 50 -7.11 -2.28 1.06
CA GLN A 50 -8.46 -2.69 0.68
C GLN A 50 -8.48 -3.00 -0.82
N ARG A 51 -9.08 -4.14 -1.17
CA ARG A 51 -9.40 -4.43 -2.57
C ARG A 51 -10.49 -3.47 -3.06
N LYS A 52 -10.25 -2.79 -4.18
CA LYS A 52 -11.34 -2.08 -4.86
C LYS A 52 -12.33 -3.10 -5.41
N SER A 53 -13.62 -2.89 -5.11
CA SER A 53 -14.70 -3.64 -5.74
C SER A 53 -14.66 -3.43 -7.25
N ARG A 54 -15.00 -4.47 -8.01
CA ARG A 54 -15.15 -4.39 -9.48
C ARG A 54 -16.30 -3.42 -9.76
N THR A 55 -16.01 -2.17 -10.05
CA THR A 55 -17.02 -1.25 -10.58
C THR A 55 -17.19 -1.54 -12.07
N SER A 56 -18.43 -1.42 -12.54
CA SER A 56 -18.82 -1.61 -13.95
C SER A 56 -18.16 -0.63 -14.92
N ASP A 57 -17.50 0.41 -14.40
CA ASP A 57 -16.96 1.54 -15.17
C ASP A 57 -15.49 1.37 -15.62
N GLY A 58 -15.03 0.13 -15.81
CA GLY A 58 -13.72 -0.13 -16.43
C GLY A 58 -12.49 0.03 -15.53
N GLY A 59 -12.66 -0.01 -14.20
CA GLY A 59 -11.52 -0.07 -13.28
C GLY A 59 -10.69 -1.34 -13.42
N VAL A 60 -9.38 -1.28 -13.13
CA VAL A 60 -8.49 -2.44 -13.22
C VAL A 60 -8.90 -3.51 -12.20
N SER A 61 -9.35 -4.66 -12.71
CA SER A 61 -9.80 -5.79 -11.90
C SER A 61 -8.69 -6.28 -10.96
N GLY A 62 -8.92 -6.21 -9.65
CA GLY A 62 -7.96 -6.65 -8.64
C GLY A 62 -7.05 -5.55 -8.09
N ALA A 63 -7.28 -4.29 -8.45
CA ALA A 63 -6.63 -3.14 -7.84
C ALA A 63 -6.86 -3.07 -6.32
N VAL A 64 -5.89 -2.51 -5.62
CA VAL A 64 -5.94 -2.29 -4.18
C VAL A 64 -5.68 -0.81 -3.86
N THR A 65 -6.38 -0.31 -2.87
CA THR A 65 -6.04 0.95 -2.22
C THR A 65 -5.25 0.62 -0.97
N VAL A 66 -4.04 1.14 -0.83
CA VAL A 66 -3.22 1.02 0.38
C VAL A 66 -3.25 2.34 1.12
N TRP A 67 -3.62 2.32 2.39
CA TRP A 67 -3.44 3.45 3.29
C TRP A 67 -2.21 3.23 4.14
N LEU A 68 -1.38 4.25 4.23
CA LEU A 68 -0.22 4.33 5.10
C LEU A 68 -0.46 5.44 6.12
N ALA A 69 -0.15 5.18 7.39
CA ALA A 69 -0.05 6.23 8.38
C ALA A 69 1.22 7.07 8.16
N GLU A 70 1.25 8.30 8.64
CA GLU A 70 2.43 9.18 8.63
C GLU A 70 3.66 8.56 9.33
N SER A 71 3.43 7.68 10.31
CA SER A 71 4.52 6.96 11.01
C SER A 71 5.08 5.78 10.22
N ALA A 72 4.53 5.44 9.05
CA ALA A 72 5.07 4.38 8.21
C ALA A 72 6.48 4.75 7.77
N ASN A 73 7.46 3.90 8.08
CA ASN A 73 8.87 4.15 7.79
C ASN A 73 9.19 3.90 6.30
N VAL A 74 8.61 4.73 5.42
CA VAL A 74 8.75 4.63 3.96
C VAL A 74 8.85 6.04 3.37
N SER A 75 9.88 6.26 2.55
CA SER A 75 10.03 7.51 1.80
C SER A 75 9.02 7.56 0.66
N ILE A 76 8.14 8.56 0.67
CA ILE A 76 7.11 8.73 -0.36
C ILE A 76 7.70 9.19 -1.69
N ASP A 77 8.79 9.96 -1.66
CA ASP A 77 9.48 10.40 -2.86
C ASP A 77 10.00 9.19 -3.67
N ASP A 78 10.45 8.14 -2.98
CA ASP A 78 10.86 6.88 -3.61
C ASP A 78 9.68 6.14 -4.24
N LEU A 79 8.46 6.33 -3.72
CA LEU A 79 7.25 5.68 -4.22
C LEU A 79 6.64 6.38 -5.44
N ARG A 80 6.86 7.69 -5.61
CA ARG A 80 6.30 8.47 -6.74
C ARG A 80 6.86 8.04 -8.10
N SER A 81 8.02 7.37 -8.12
CA SER A 81 8.75 7.01 -9.34
C SER A 81 8.46 5.57 -9.78
N ASN A 82 7.25 5.27 -10.26
CA ASN A 82 6.86 3.94 -10.76
C ASN A 82 7.15 2.79 -9.79
N ALA A 83 7.00 3.00 -8.48
CA ALA A 83 7.28 1.97 -7.50
C ALA A 83 6.32 0.78 -7.63
N SER A 84 6.78 -0.38 -7.16
CA SER A 84 5.95 -1.56 -6.98
C SER A 84 5.83 -1.90 -5.49
N VAL A 85 4.70 -2.50 -5.13
CA VAL A 85 4.38 -2.91 -3.77
C VAL A 85 4.01 -4.39 -3.79
N ALA A 86 4.70 -5.17 -2.97
CA ALA A 86 4.39 -6.57 -2.73
C ALA A 86 3.63 -6.72 -1.41
N LEU A 87 2.38 -7.16 -1.50
CA LEU A 87 1.55 -7.54 -0.37
C LEU A 87 1.75 -9.02 -0.07
N THR A 88 2.32 -9.32 1.09
CA THR A 88 2.55 -10.70 1.55
C THR A 88 1.53 -11.04 2.62
N ILE A 89 0.67 -12.04 2.35
CA ILE A 89 -0.35 -12.51 3.29
C ILE A 89 -0.28 -14.04 3.34
N ASN A 90 -0.06 -14.61 4.52
CA ASN A 90 0.02 -16.07 4.72
C ASN A 90 1.02 -16.75 3.76
N GLY A 91 2.17 -16.12 3.52
CA GLY A 91 3.21 -16.62 2.60
C GLY A 91 2.90 -16.43 1.10
N GLN A 92 1.73 -15.91 0.74
CA GLN A 92 1.39 -15.57 -0.64
C GLN A 92 1.77 -14.13 -0.95
N VAL A 93 2.53 -13.92 -2.02
CA VAL A 93 2.99 -12.60 -2.45
C VAL A 93 2.18 -12.15 -3.66
N LYS A 94 1.58 -10.96 -3.57
CA LYS A 94 0.91 -10.29 -4.70
C LYS A 94 1.58 -8.94 -4.96
N LYS A 95 2.04 -8.75 -6.19
CA LYS A 95 2.70 -7.51 -6.61
C LYS A 95 1.72 -6.57 -7.30
N TYR A 96 1.89 -5.29 -7.00
CA TYR A 96 1.09 -4.21 -7.54
C TYR A 96 2.01 -3.08 -7.97
N ARG A 97 1.66 -2.38 -9.05
CA ARG A 97 2.28 -1.12 -9.45
C ARG A 97 1.55 0.02 -8.74
N VAL A 98 2.28 0.97 -8.18
CA VAL A 98 1.68 2.21 -7.66
C VAL A 98 1.31 3.08 -8.86
N ALA A 99 0.01 3.30 -9.06
CA ALA A 99 -0.52 4.12 -10.14
C ALA A 99 -0.68 5.58 -9.71
N GLU A 100 -1.09 5.81 -8.47
CA GLU A 100 -1.33 7.14 -7.93
C GLU A 100 -1.02 7.18 -6.43
N ILE A 101 -0.51 8.32 -5.95
CA ILE A 101 -0.27 8.59 -4.53
C ILE A 101 -0.94 9.92 -4.17
N THR A 102 -1.83 9.89 -3.18
CA THR A 102 -2.53 11.07 -2.67
C THR A 102 -2.34 11.20 -1.16
N GLU A 103 -2.42 12.44 -0.65
CA GLU A 103 -2.42 12.69 0.78
C GLU A 103 -3.79 12.35 1.38
N MET A 104 -3.80 11.81 2.61
CA MET A 104 -5.03 11.52 3.32
C MET A 104 -5.66 12.81 3.88
N GLN A 105 -6.49 13.50 3.09
CA GLN A 105 -6.93 14.87 3.39
C GLN A 105 -7.93 15.07 4.54
N GLN A 106 -8.50 14.01 5.13
CA GLN A 106 -9.52 14.19 6.19
C GLN A 106 -9.41 13.25 7.41
N LEU A 107 -8.51 12.25 7.39
CA LEU A 107 -8.60 11.15 8.36
C LEU A 107 -7.32 10.89 9.15
N GLY A 108 -6.28 11.68 8.93
CA GLY A 108 -5.09 11.64 9.78
C GLY A 108 -3.83 11.22 9.09
N SER A 109 -3.25 12.22 8.43
CA SER A 109 -1.86 12.32 7.97
C SER A 109 -1.14 11.00 7.65
N GLY A 110 -0.71 10.93 6.41
CA GLY A 110 -0.18 9.73 5.80
C GLY A 110 -0.52 9.78 4.31
N TRP A 111 -0.62 8.61 3.69
CA TRP A 111 -0.69 8.52 2.23
C TRP A 111 -1.66 7.44 1.80
N VAL A 112 -2.30 7.69 0.66
CA VAL A 112 -3.18 6.74 -0.01
C VAL A 112 -2.55 6.39 -1.34
N LEU A 113 -2.25 5.11 -1.54
CA LEU A 113 -1.70 4.60 -2.77
C LEU A 113 -2.81 3.84 -3.49
N HIS A 114 -3.06 4.21 -4.74
CA HIS A 114 -3.85 3.39 -5.64
C HIS A 114 -2.92 2.48 -6.41
N CYS A 115 -3.03 1.18 -6.18
CA CYS A 115 -2.15 0.19 -6.75
C CYS A 115 -2.92 -0.73 -7.70
N GLU A 116 -2.37 -0.91 -8.89
CA GLU A 116 -2.92 -1.79 -9.91
C GLU A 116 -2.17 -3.12 -9.91
N PRO A 117 -2.82 -4.26 -10.15
CA PRO A 117 -2.12 -5.53 -10.25
C PRO A 117 -1.09 -5.47 -11.36
N LEU A 118 0.14 -5.85 -11.05
CA LEU A 118 1.11 -6.20 -12.09
C LEU A 118 0.60 -7.51 -12.67
N SER A 119 0.04 -7.47 -13.89
CA SER A 119 -0.28 -8.69 -14.62
C SER A 119 0.97 -9.56 -14.60
N ASN A 120 0.87 -10.77 -14.03
CA ASN A 120 1.88 -11.79 -14.28
C ASN A 120 1.86 -12.03 -15.79
N THR A 121 2.76 -11.39 -16.52
CA THR A 121 3.24 -11.93 -17.78
C THR A 121 3.98 -13.21 -17.40
N VAL A 122 3.23 -14.31 -17.40
CA VAL A 122 3.81 -15.65 -17.56
C VAL A 122 3.92 -15.88 -19.06
#